data_AF-A0A7S1L0D9-F1
#
_entry.id   AF-A0A7S1L0D9-F1
#
_cell.length_a   1.000
_cell.length_b   1.000
_cell.length_c   1.000
_cell.angle_alpha   90.00
_cell.angle_beta   90.00
_cell.angle_gamma   90.00
#
_symmetry.space_group_name_H-M   'P 1'
#
loop_
_entity.id
_entity.type
_entity.pdbx_description
1 polymer ?
#
loop_
_entity_poly.entity_id
_entity_poly.type
_entity_poly.pdbx_seq_one_letter_code
_entity_poly.pdbx_strand_id
1 'polypeptide(L)'
;EECEMNKFDDMMETLSRNADLSQLVVVDGDYSVFERAWCVAELHCGHTMGLKQNVCLWENRALDIHTDDLRVYTKLAMITVVACQASRAADKEDILKRIPDTQEFDAQLQEIIFGNRGLLARQIEGFGVLEAAARTAFRVGRMRSTILGAVGGV
;
A
#
# COMPACT_ATOMS: atom_id res chain seq x y z
N GLU A 1 -19.42 -3.75 23.55
CA GLU A 1 -19.76 -2.81 22.47
C GLU A 1 -19.51 -3.52 21.15
N GLU A 2 -20.57 -3.76 20.37
CA GLU A 2 -20.48 -4.37 19.04
C GLU A 2 -19.93 -3.32 18.06
N CYS A 3 -18.61 -3.38 17.84
CA CYS A 3 -17.95 -2.53 16.86
C CYS A 3 -18.36 -2.97 15.44
N GLU A 4 -19.17 -2.17 14.74
CA GLU A 4 -19.63 -2.49 13.37
C GLU A 4 -18.52 -2.47 12.32
N MET A 5 -17.31 -2.02 12.67
CA MET A 5 -16.16 -1.98 11.76
C MET A 5 -15.72 -3.37 11.27
N ASN A 6 -16.02 -4.44 12.00
CA ASN A 6 -15.58 -5.79 11.63
C ASN A 6 -16.41 -6.42 10.50
N LYS A 7 -17.47 -5.77 10.04
CA LYS A 7 -18.39 -6.27 9.00
C LYS A 7 -17.96 -5.87 7.59
N PHE A 8 -16.87 -5.12 7.43
CA PHE A 8 -16.46 -4.60 6.13
C PHE A 8 -16.13 -5.74 5.16
N ASP A 9 -15.40 -6.76 5.62
CA ASP A 9 -15.03 -7.89 4.75
C ASP A 9 -16.27 -8.68 4.30
N ASP A 10 -17.19 -8.95 5.23
CA ASP A 10 -18.46 -9.63 4.93
C ASP A 10 -19.32 -8.80 3.95
N MET A 11 -19.31 -7.47 4.12
CA MET A 11 -20.02 -6.54 3.24
C MET A 11 -19.38 -6.51 1.84
N MET A 12 -18.06 -6.46 1.73
CA MET A 12 -17.34 -6.47 0.46
C MET A 12 -17.48 -7.80 -0.28
N GLU A 13 -17.43 -8.93 0.44
CA GLU A 13 -17.72 -10.24 -0.13
C GLU A 13 -19.16 -10.32 -0.64
N THR A 14 -20.11 -9.78 0.11
CA THR A 14 -21.52 -9.77 -0.30
C THR A 14 -21.76 -8.86 -1.50
N LEU A 15 -21.18 -7.65 -1.51
CA LEU A 15 -21.38 -6.67 -2.58
C LEU A 15 -20.67 -7.07 -3.87
N SER A 16 -19.44 -7.60 -3.79
CA SER A 16 -18.69 -8.05 -4.97
C SER A 16 -19.42 -9.15 -5.75
N ARG A 17 -20.26 -9.95 -5.09
CA ARG A 17 -21.09 -10.99 -5.73
C ARG A 17 -22.36 -10.46 -6.38
N ASN A 18 -22.87 -9.31 -5.94
CA ASN A 18 -24.23 -8.86 -6.25
C ASN A 18 -24.30 -7.53 -7.01
N ALA A 19 -23.17 -6.83 -7.20
CA ALA A 19 -23.12 -5.56 -7.91
C ALA A 19 -21.78 -5.36 -8.63
N ASP A 20 -21.81 -4.58 -9.72
CA ASP A 20 -20.58 -4.02 -10.32
C ASP A 20 -20.11 -2.86 -9.44
N LEU A 21 -19.21 -3.17 -8.50
CA LEU A 21 -18.75 -2.23 -7.49
C LEU A 21 -17.32 -1.76 -7.78
N SER A 22 -17.06 -0.50 -7.49
CA SER A 22 -15.72 0.09 -7.50
C SER A 22 -15.45 0.76 -6.16
N GLN A 23 -14.23 0.61 -5.65
CA GLN A 23 -13.77 1.31 -4.45
C GLN A 23 -13.19 2.66 -4.87
N LEU A 24 -13.60 3.74 -4.19
CA LEU A 24 -13.02 5.08 -4.36
C LEU A 24 -12.19 5.42 -3.12
N VAL A 25 -10.90 5.63 -3.34
CA VAL A 25 -9.92 5.98 -2.30
C VAL A 25 -9.70 7.48 -2.37
N VAL A 26 -10.31 8.22 -1.45
CA VAL A 26 -10.13 9.67 -1.36
C VAL A 26 -8.93 9.97 -0.47
N VAL A 27 -7.93 10.66 -1.01
CA VAL A 27 -6.66 10.91 -0.35
C VAL A 27 -6.49 12.42 -0.12
N ASP A 28 -6.16 12.77 1.12
CA ASP A 28 -5.84 14.12 1.55
C ASP A 28 -4.42 14.55 1.12
N GLY A 29 -4.10 15.84 1.23
CA GLY A 29 -2.78 16.36 0.85
C GLY A 29 -1.60 15.76 1.63
N ASP A 30 -1.87 15.22 2.82
CA ASP A 30 -0.88 14.54 3.66
C ASP A 30 -0.80 13.04 3.42
N TYR A 31 -1.65 12.47 2.56
CA TYR A 31 -1.69 11.03 2.27
C TYR A 31 -1.92 10.17 3.51
N SER A 32 -2.63 10.70 4.51
CA SER A 32 -2.83 10.07 5.83
C SER A 32 -3.66 8.80 5.75
N VAL A 33 -4.48 8.63 4.71
CA VAL A 33 -5.24 7.39 4.44
C VAL A 33 -4.35 6.15 4.44
N PHE A 34 -3.15 6.23 3.86
CA PHE A 34 -2.24 5.09 3.79
C PHE A 34 -1.52 4.82 5.12
N GLU A 35 -1.62 5.72 6.10
CA GLU A 35 -1.07 5.53 7.43
C GLU A 35 -2.09 4.95 8.41
N ARG A 36 -3.33 4.69 7.99
CA ARG A 36 -4.39 4.14 8.86
C ARG A 36 -4.51 2.64 8.65
N ALA A 37 -4.37 1.89 9.74
CA ALA A 37 -4.31 0.42 9.71
C ALA A 37 -5.56 -0.19 9.06
N TRP A 38 -6.74 0.36 9.37
CA TRP A 38 -7.98 -0.08 8.75
C TRP A 38 -8.02 0.25 7.27
N CYS A 39 -7.70 1.49 6.87
CA CYS A 39 -7.74 1.88 5.47
C CYS A 39 -6.81 1.01 4.60
N VAL A 40 -5.60 0.70 5.07
CA VAL A 40 -4.69 -0.18 4.31
C VAL A 40 -5.19 -1.63 4.26
N ALA A 41 -5.82 -2.13 5.33
CA ALA A 41 -6.45 -3.45 5.33
C ALA A 41 -7.62 -3.53 4.35
N GLU A 42 -8.47 -2.50 4.29
CA GLU A 42 -9.59 -2.43 3.34
C GLU A 42 -9.11 -2.31 1.88
N LEU A 43 -8.05 -1.53 1.64
CA LEU A 43 -7.41 -1.43 0.33
C LEU A 43 -6.89 -2.79 -0.14
N HIS A 44 -6.19 -3.50 0.75
CA HIS A 44 -5.67 -4.83 0.47
C HIS A 44 -6.78 -5.86 0.21
N CYS A 45 -7.82 -5.87 1.05
CA CYS A 45 -8.96 -6.76 0.91
C CYS A 45 -9.69 -6.53 -0.43
N GLY A 46 -10.00 -5.27 -0.76
CA GLY A 46 -10.65 -4.91 -2.01
C GLY A 46 -9.82 -5.30 -3.24
N HIS A 47 -8.50 -5.13 -3.19
CA HIS A 47 -7.60 -5.57 -4.25
C HIS A 47 -7.60 -7.10 -4.41
N THR A 48 -7.51 -7.84 -3.31
CA THR A 48 -7.52 -9.31 -3.30
C THR A 48 -8.85 -9.88 -3.83
N MET A 49 -9.96 -9.17 -3.58
CA MET A 49 -11.28 -9.51 -4.14
C MET A 49 -11.46 -9.09 -5.61
N GLY A 50 -10.46 -8.46 -6.23
CA GLY A 50 -10.51 -8.02 -7.62
C GLY A 50 -11.40 -6.81 -7.87
N LEU A 51 -11.73 -6.03 -6.83
CA LEU A 51 -12.52 -4.81 -6.99
C LEU A 51 -11.71 -3.75 -7.72
N LYS A 52 -12.39 -3.02 -8.61
CA LYS A 52 -11.77 -1.88 -9.29
C LYS A 52 -11.58 -0.75 -8.27
N GLN A 53 -10.33 -0.38 -8.01
CA GLN A 53 -9.99 0.72 -7.11
C GLN A 53 -9.61 1.97 -7.91
N ASN A 54 -10.20 3.11 -7.57
CA ASN A 54 -9.87 4.42 -8.15
C ASN A 54 -9.41 5.35 -7.03
N VAL A 55 -8.48 6.24 -7.33
CA VAL A 55 -8.02 7.26 -6.38
C VAL A 55 -8.58 8.63 -6.74
N CYS A 56 -8.92 9.43 -5.73
CA CYS A 56 -9.27 10.83 -5.86
C CYS A 56 -8.34 11.64 -4.93
N LEU A 57 -7.55 12.54 -5.51
CA LEU A 57 -6.64 13.40 -4.76
C LEU A 57 -7.30 14.77 -4.55
N TRP A 58 -7.14 15.36 -3.36
CA TRP A 58 -7.67 16.68 -3.03
C TRP A 58 -7.18 17.78 -3.98
N GLU A 59 -5.90 17.73 -4.35
CA GLU A 59 -5.34 18.51 -5.46
C GLU A 59 -5.03 17.55 -6.59
N ASN A 60 -5.49 17.87 -7.81
CA ASN A 60 -5.15 17.10 -9.02
C ASN A 60 -3.71 17.43 -9.47
N ARG A 61 -2.79 17.38 -8.51
CA ARG A 61 -1.37 17.65 -8.69
C ARG A 61 -0.69 16.29 -8.86
N ALA A 62 -0.03 16.11 -9.99
CA ALA A 62 0.87 14.99 -10.15
C ALA A 62 1.97 15.08 -9.08
N LEU A 63 2.28 13.98 -8.42
CA LEU A 63 3.45 13.86 -7.55
C LEU A 63 4.69 14.04 -8.43
N ASP A 64 5.33 15.21 -8.34
CA ASP A 64 6.55 15.52 -9.08
C ASP A 64 7.78 15.25 -8.20
N ILE A 65 8.48 14.16 -8.53
CA ILE A 65 9.66 13.66 -7.82
C ILE A 65 10.79 14.73 -7.78
N HIS A 66 10.74 15.77 -8.62
CA HIS A 66 11.71 16.85 -8.66
C HIS A 66 11.42 18.02 -7.69
N THR A 67 10.31 17.99 -6.95
CA THR A 67 9.91 19.01 -5.95
C THR A 67 9.79 18.44 -4.52
N ASP A 68 9.28 19.23 -3.57
CA ASP A 68 8.93 18.83 -2.18
C ASP A 68 8.10 17.53 -2.07
N ASP A 69 7.55 17.03 -3.18
CA ASP A 69 6.80 15.77 -3.28
C ASP A 69 7.69 14.52 -3.07
N LEU A 70 9.03 14.65 -3.10
CA LEU A 70 9.93 13.56 -2.70
C LEU A 70 9.65 13.12 -1.26
N ARG A 71 9.22 14.04 -0.37
CA ARG A 71 8.84 13.70 1.01
C ARG A 71 7.61 12.80 1.05
N VAL A 72 6.61 13.10 0.22
CA VAL A 72 5.40 12.26 0.11
C VAL A 72 5.75 10.89 -0.45
N TYR A 73 6.59 10.85 -1.49
CA TYR A 73 7.06 9.58 -2.04
C TYR A 73 7.80 8.74 -1.00
N THR A 74 8.80 9.31 -0.31
CA THR A 74 9.54 8.62 0.75
C THR A 74 8.61 8.13 1.86
N LYS A 75 7.64 8.97 2.26
CA LYS A 75 6.61 8.60 3.24
C LYS A 75 5.87 7.34 2.80
N LEU A 76 5.30 7.34 1.60
CA LEU A 76 4.51 6.23 1.05
C LEU A 76 5.35 4.96 0.82
N ALA A 77 6.59 5.10 0.34
CA ALA A 77 7.50 3.98 0.11
C ALA A 77 7.97 3.29 1.40
N MET A 78 7.86 3.96 2.55
CA MET A 78 8.22 3.43 3.87
C MET A 78 7.02 2.96 4.68
N ILE A 79 5.80 2.97 4.11
CA ILE A 79 4.61 2.50 4.80
C ILE A 79 4.70 1.02 5.08
N THR A 80 4.41 0.68 6.34
CA THR A 80 4.21 -0.69 6.81
C THR A 80 2.93 -0.75 7.62
N VAL A 81 2.19 -1.85 7.53
CA VAL A 81 0.94 -2.03 8.27
C VAL A 81 1.17 -2.00 9.79
N VAL A 82 2.35 -2.43 10.24
CA VAL A 82 2.76 -2.38 11.65
C VAL A 82 2.99 -0.93 12.12
N ALA A 83 3.47 -0.04 11.26
CA ALA A 83 3.64 1.38 11.60
C ALA A 83 2.34 2.19 11.50
N CYS A 84 1.28 1.64 10.92
CA CYS A 84 0.01 2.34 10.75
C CYS A 84 -0.68 2.67 12.09
N GLN A 85 -1.46 3.74 12.07
CA GLN A 85 -2.23 4.28 13.19
C GLN A 85 -3.64 3.67 13.22
N ALA A 86 -4.20 3.55 14.42
CA ALA A 86 -5.61 3.23 14.63
C ALA A 86 -6.13 4.09 15.78
N SER A 87 -7.42 4.45 15.74
CA SER A 87 -8.06 5.25 16.79
C SER A 87 -8.11 4.50 18.12
N ARG A 88 -8.21 3.17 18.08
CA ARG A 88 -8.11 2.29 19.25
C ARG A 88 -6.97 1.31 19.03
N ALA A 89 -6.13 1.10 20.05
CA ALA A 89 -5.03 0.14 19.97
C ALA A 89 -5.53 -1.30 19.72
N ALA A 90 -6.69 -1.65 20.30
CA ALA A 90 -7.32 -2.96 20.09
C ALA A 90 -7.63 -3.23 18.60
N ASP A 91 -8.12 -2.24 17.86
CA ASP A 91 -8.43 -2.41 16.43
C ASP A 91 -7.17 -2.72 15.63
N LYS A 92 -6.04 -2.07 15.97
CA LYS A 92 -4.74 -2.35 15.33
C LYS A 92 -4.27 -3.77 15.62
N GLU A 93 -4.37 -4.22 16.86
CA GLU A 93 -4.01 -5.59 17.23
C GLU A 93 -4.87 -6.62 16.49
N ASP A 94 -6.17 -6.36 16.36
CA ASP A 94 -7.10 -7.26 15.69
C ASP A 94 -6.83 -7.31 14.17
N ILE A 95 -6.51 -6.18 13.52
CA ILE A 95 -6.07 -6.16 12.13
C ILE A 95 -4.76 -6.94 11.96
N LEU A 96 -3.76 -6.68 12.81
CA LEU A 96 -2.46 -7.35 12.71
C LEU A 96 -2.56 -8.87 12.94
N LYS A 97 -3.45 -9.33 13.83
CA LYS A 97 -3.71 -10.76 14.03
C LYS A 97 -4.30 -11.44 12.80
N ARG A 98 -5.01 -10.70 11.95
CA ARG A 98 -5.63 -11.23 10.71
C ARG A 98 -4.64 -11.29 9.55
N ILE A 99 -3.50 -10.63 9.65
CA ILE A 99 -2.46 -10.61 8.64
C ILE A 99 -1.43 -11.71 8.97
N PRO A 100 -1.37 -12.81 8.20
CA PRO A 100 -0.47 -13.92 8.51
C PRO A 100 1.00 -13.56 8.32
N ASP A 101 1.28 -12.77 7.28
CA ASP A 101 2.61 -12.29 6.93
C ASP A 101 2.55 -10.79 6.63
N THR A 102 3.14 -10.01 7.53
CA THR A 102 3.15 -8.54 7.41
C THR A 102 4.09 -8.07 6.30
N GLN A 103 5.15 -8.81 5.98
CA GLN A 103 6.07 -8.43 4.90
C GLN A 103 5.43 -8.63 3.53
N GLU A 104 4.74 -9.76 3.34
CA GLU A 104 3.98 -10.01 2.12
C GLU A 104 2.84 -9.00 1.98
N PHE A 105 2.13 -8.69 3.07
CA PHE A 105 1.10 -7.66 3.08
C PHE A 105 1.67 -6.29 2.66
N ASP A 106 2.80 -5.89 3.24
CA ASP A 106 3.45 -4.62 2.91
C ASP A 106 3.92 -4.59 1.44
N ALA A 107 4.47 -5.70 0.93
CA ALA A 107 4.85 -5.81 -0.48
C ALA A 107 3.64 -5.67 -1.42
N GLN A 108 2.53 -6.32 -1.09
CA GLN A 108 1.28 -6.21 -1.85
C GLN A 108 0.68 -4.81 -1.75
N LEU A 109 0.76 -4.16 -0.59
CA LEU A 109 0.35 -2.78 -0.41
C LEU A 109 1.18 -1.83 -1.29
N GLN A 110 2.49 -2.05 -1.39
CA GLN A 110 3.35 -1.28 -2.30
C GLN A 110 2.96 -1.49 -3.78
N GLU A 111 2.62 -2.71 -4.19
CA GLU A 111 2.10 -2.98 -5.54
C GLU A 111 0.74 -2.28 -5.77
N ILE A 112 -0.15 -2.24 -4.78
CA ILE A 112 -1.44 -1.54 -4.86
C ILE A 112 -1.25 -0.03 -5.02
N ILE A 113 -0.28 0.57 -4.33
CA ILE A 113 -0.04 2.03 -4.39
C ILE A 113 0.72 2.41 -5.66
N PHE A 114 1.82 1.72 -5.95
CA PHE A 114 2.85 2.11 -6.93
C PHE A 114 2.98 1.18 -8.12
N GLY A 115 2.30 0.04 -8.13
CA GLY A 115 2.35 -0.90 -9.25
C GLY A 115 1.87 -0.27 -10.55
N ASN A 116 2.11 -0.95 -11.67
CA ASN A 116 1.79 -0.43 -13.01
C ASN A 116 0.28 -0.13 -13.22
N ARG A 117 -0.58 -0.75 -12.41
CA ARG A 117 -2.03 -0.48 -12.31
C ARG A 117 -2.44 -0.02 -10.91
N GLY A 118 -1.48 0.40 -10.11
CA GLY A 118 -1.70 0.88 -8.75
C GLY A 118 -2.43 2.22 -8.73
N LEU A 119 -2.85 2.61 -7.53
CA LEU A 119 -3.65 3.80 -7.27
C LEU A 119 -2.98 5.07 -7.82
N LEU A 120 -1.66 5.19 -7.66
CA LEU A 120 -0.92 6.38 -8.06
C LEU A 120 -0.24 6.27 -9.43
N ALA A 121 -0.44 5.17 -10.17
CA ALA A 121 0.25 4.92 -11.44
C ALA A 121 0.08 6.03 -12.49
N ARG A 122 -1.05 6.74 -12.46
CA ARG A 122 -1.36 7.85 -13.38
C ARG A 122 -1.02 9.24 -12.82
N GLN A 123 -0.69 9.30 -11.54
CA GLN A 123 -0.51 10.55 -10.79
C GLN A 123 0.96 10.84 -10.49
N ILE A 124 1.89 9.96 -10.87
CA ILE A 124 3.32 10.18 -10.66
C ILE A 124 3.99 10.43 -12.01
N GLU A 125 4.42 11.67 -12.22
CA GLU A 125 5.27 12.02 -13.36
C GLU A 125 6.74 11.70 -13.02
N GLY A 126 7.50 11.14 -13.97
CA GLY A 126 8.91 10.78 -13.77
C GLY A 126 9.20 9.34 -13.27
N PHE A 127 8.17 8.49 -13.16
CA PHE A 127 8.29 7.10 -12.67
C PHE A 127 9.31 6.23 -13.43
N GLY A 128 9.62 6.56 -14.70
CA GLY A 128 10.61 5.82 -15.49
C GLY A 128 12.04 5.87 -14.89
N VAL A 129 12.42 6.96 -14.23
CA VAL A 129 13.73 7.09 -13.58
C VAL A 129 13.77 6.28 -12.29
N LEU A 130 12.65 6.29 -11.55
CA LEU A 130 12.51 5.58 -10.30
C LEU A 130 12.39 4.06 -10.50
N GLU A 131 11.66 3.61 -11.51
CA GLU A 131 11.61 2.20 -11.91
C GLU A 131 13.03 1.71 -12.28
N ALA A 132 13.79 2.53 -13.01
CA ALA A 132 15.19 2.24 -13.32
C ALA A 132 16.09 2.19 -12.06
N ALA A 133 15.90 3.12 -11.12
CA ALA A 133 16.62 3.14 -9.86
C ALA A 133 16.26 1.95 -8.95
N ALA A 134 14.97 1.62 -8.82
CA ALA A 134 14.47 0.49 -8.06
C ALA A 134 14.96 -0.83 -8.66
N ARG A 135 14.85 -1.04 -9.98
CA ARG A 135 15.42 -2.21 -10.67
C ARG A 135 16.93 -2.33 -10.44
N THR A 136 17.63 -1.21 -10.37
CA THR A 136 19.08 -1.17 -10.07
C THR A 136 19.35 -1.53 -8.61
N ALA A 137 18.61 -0.96 -7.66
CA ALA A 137 18.70 -1.28 -6.24
C ALA A 137 18.37 -2.76 -5.96
N PHE A 138 17.33 -3.31 -6.59
CA PHE A 138 16.97 -4.73 -6.49
C PHE A 138 18.06 -5.65 -7.09
N ARG A 139 18.70 -5.27 -8.20
CA ARG A 139 19.86 -6.00 -8.75
C ARG A 139 21.05 -5.99 -7.79
N VAL A 140 21.35 -4.84 -7.22
CA VAL A 140 22.46 -4.68 -6.26
C VAL A 140 22.16 -5.43 -4.95
N GLY A 141 20.92 -5.40 -4.46
CA GLY A 141 20.46 -6.15 -3.29
C GLY A 141 20.54 -7.67 -3.50
N ARG A 142 20.10 -8.17 -4.66
CA ARG A 142 20.26 -9.58 -5.03
C ARG A 142 21.72 -10.00 -5.13
N MET A 143 22.59 -9.18 -5.71
CA MET A 143 24.03 -9.46 -5.76
C MET A 143 24.66 -9.47 -4.35
N ARG A 144 24.24 -8.59 -3.44
CA ARG A 144 24.70 -8.60 -2.04
C ARG A 144 24.30 -9.87 -1.30
N SER A 145 23.07 -10.36 -1.49
CA SER A 145 22.60 -11.63 -0.92
C SER A 145 23.42 -12.83 -1.42
N THR A 146 23.77 -12.86 -2.71
CA THR A 146 24.60 -13.94 -3.28
C THR A 146 26.06 -13.87 -2.81
N ILE A 147 26.62 -12.68 -2.63
CA ILE A 147 27.99 -12.51 -2.15
C ILE A 147 28.10 -12.85 -0.65
N LEU A 148 27.14 -12.42 0.19
CA LEU A 148 27.15 -12.78 1.61
C LEU A 148 26.88 -14.26 1.88
N GLY A 149 26.15 -14.95 1.00
CA GLY A 149 25.99 -16.41 1.05
C GLY A 149 27.24 -17.21 0.63
N ALA A 150 28.14 -16.61 -0.16
CA ALA A 150 29.36 -17.26 -0.64
C ALA A 150 30.59 -17.07 0.28
N VAL A 151 30.53 -16.12 1.23
CA VAL A 151 31.67 -15.77 2.11
C VAL A 151 31.55 -16.40 3.51
N GLY A 152 30.39 -16.99 3.84
CA GLY A 152 30.13 -17.61 5.16
C GLY A 152 30.39 -19.12 5.27
N GLY A 153 31.07 -19.72 4.30
CA GLY A 153 31.35 -21.16 4.24
C GLY A 153 32.82 -21.46 4.03
N VAL A 154 33.68 -21.14 5.00
CA VAL A 154 35.00 -21.75 5.19
C VAL A 154 35.29 -21.86 6.68
#